data_AF-A0A926T4D6-F1
#
_entry.id   AF-A0A926T4D6-F1
#
_cell.length_a   1.000
_cell.length_b   1.000
_cell.length_c   1.000
_cell.angle_alpha   90.00
_cell.angle_beta   90.00
_cell.angle_gamma   90.00
#
_symmetry.space_group_name_H-M   'P 1'
#
loop_
_entity.id
_entity.type
_entity.pdbx_description
1 polymer ?
#
loop_
_entity_poly.entity_id
_entity_poly.type
_entity_poly.pdbx_seq_one_letter_code
_entity_poly.pdbx_strand_id
1 'polypeptide(L)'
;MSQVQQHEFKYKAVRIRQTGSGDWLVLFAASAIEIDMWAGVPQKKKIGTQETTGFQREENRKRIKEITDFYRNEKNIIQNPLLCALRQPDQANVKFELSEDENSSSDAIQHGFLTLITESLEELSLLELLKRVKTNLERRVPGLAENQVPDSFIRELKQRAEIKDSVQENLSESSEEQEIADNDNSGSDEDMEVVVSDESHIEDFWKEVAAYISVLEEINDTFKGDKFLDYSKNALISFLRPIVVVDGQHRLRAAISSAKELVREDRYKDYIEEAILHEGIDPGEAQRKIETEAARKLPISLLMNTDPAEQVFQFVVVNQKATPIKPALLGTIVSTSLSNEELERVADRLENAGIKLEESRAVTFLARYPASPFYNLVERGMTSDTKDRLKWNVLASIVTIFRDLKGGKLFHETVDYADKWKRDYLSESKLVWDTEESKDAFEYWHKLDGPWRDVFISFWSKVRDNLADKDNDQAWHYWGNPKKSNIFNKTSLTILAADFFQYLCGRGKGIDSIQEVSLLVDDWLKGVNKDYFYRDWNLHGVKKDMPGIRKRWSTEWVQYRKDPQKLPKESQYRIPLN
;
A
#
# COMPACT_ATOMS: atom_id res chain seq x y z
N MET A 1 -19.67 29.41 -15.30
CA MET A 1 -19.43 28.00 -15.64
C MET A 1 -18.89 27.99 -17.05
N SER A 2 -17.57 27.86 -17.20
CA SER A 2 -16.95 27.64 -18.51
C SER A 2 -17.48 26.32 -19.06
N GLN A 3 -17.94 26.28 -20.31
CA GLN A 3 -18.26 25.02 -20.98
C GLN A 3 -16.94 24.29 -21.22
N VAL A 4 -16.60 23.34 -20.35
CA VAL A 4 -15.41 22.50 -20.52
C VAL A 4 -15.61 21.66 -21.78
N GLN A 5 -14.61 21.64 -22.67
CA GLN A 5 -14.69 20.89 -23.91
C GLN A 5 -14.82 19.38 -23.61
N GLN A 6 -15.79 18.71 -24.24
CA GLN A 6 -16.01 17.28 -24.12
C GLN A 6 -15.52 16.55 -25.37
N HIS A 7 -14.92 15.38 -25.17
CA HIS A 7 -14.50 14.46 -26.22
C HIS A 7 -15.36 13.21 -26.18
N GLU A 8 -15.89 12.83 -27.33
CA GLU A 8 -16.64 11.59 -27.53
C GLU A 8 -15.80 10.59 -28.34
N PHE A 9 -15.71 9.35 -27.86
CA PHE A 9 -15.04 8.25 -28.53
C PHE A 9 -16.01 7.10 -28.75
N LYS A 10 -16.00 6.49 -29.93
CA LYS A 10 -16.86 5.35 -30.26
C LYS A 10 -16.04 4.18 -30.79
N TYR A 11 -16.14 3.02 -30.13
CA TYR A 11 -15.38 1.81 -30.46
C TYR A 11 -16.31 0.65 -30.78
N LYS A 12 -15.97 -0.14 -31.79
CA LYS A 12 -16.59 -1.46 -31.99
C LYS A 12 -16.17 -2.38 -30.85
N ALA A 13 -17.14 -3.05 -30.24
CA ALA A 13 -16.91 -3.82 -29.03
C ALA A 13 -17.79 -5.07 -28.97
N VAL A 14 -17.33 -6.04 -28.19
CA VAL A 14 -18.10 -7.23 -27.81
C VAL A 14 -18.23 -7.23 -26.30
N ARG A 15 -19.45 -7.33 -25.77
CA ARG A 15 -19.67 -7.53 -24.33
C ARG A 15 -20.03 -8.97 -24.03
N ILE A 16 -19.45 -9.49 -22.95
CA ILE A 16 -19.54 -10.89 -22.55
C ILE A 16 -19.91 -10.94 -21.07
N ARG A 17 -20.79 -11.87 -20.71
CA ARG A 17 -21.17 -12.20 -19.34
C ARG A 17 -20.76 -13.64 -19.04
N GLN A 18 -19.93 -13.83 -18.02
CA GLN A 18 -19.42 -15.17 -17.68
C GLN A 18 -20.43 -16.03 -16.92
N THR A 19 -21.31 -15.39 -16.14
CA THR A 19 -22.37 -16.05 -15.35
C THR A 19 -23.64 -15.20 -15.38
N GLY A 20 -24.79 -15.80 -15.05
CA GLY A 20 -26.07 -15.09 -15.00
C GLY A 20 -26.17 -14.00 -13.92
N SER A 21 -25.21 -13.94 -12.98
CA SER A 21 -25.10 -12.91 -11.95
C SER A 21 -23.89 -12.00 -12.09
N GLY A 22 -22.90 -12.35 -12.94
CA GLY A 22 -21.67 -11.58 -13.11
C GLY A 22 -21.88 -10.28 -13.88
N ASP A 23 -20.92 -9.36 -13.80
CA ASP A 23 -20.95 -8.12 -14.56
C ASP A 23 -20.58 -8.32 -16.04
N TRP A 24 -20.93 -7.33 -16.85
CA TRP A 24 -20.53 -7.31 -18.25
C TRP A 24 -19.05 -6.96 -18.40
N LEU A 25 -18.36 -7.75 -19.22
CA LEU A 25 -16.99 -7.49 -19.66
C LEU A 25 -17.02 -7.03 -21.11
N VAL A 26 -16.52 -5.83 -21.40
CA VAL A 26 -16.46 -5.27 -22.76
C VAL A 26 -15.05 -5.40 -23.31
N LEU A 27 -14.92 -6.05 -24.46
CA LEU A 27 -13.67 -6.24 -25.19
C LEU A 27 -13.66 -5.32 -26.42
N PHE A 28 -12.64 -4.49 -26.53
CA PHE A 28 -12.45 -3.57 -27.65
C PHE A 28 -10.96 -3.21 -27.81
N ALA A 29 -10.62 -2.41 -28.83
CA ALA A 29 -9.28 -1.87 -29.01
C ALA A 29 -9.36 -0.35 -29.23
N ALA A 30 -8.43 0.38 -28.63
CA ALA A 30 -8.31 1.83 -28.77
C ALA A 30 -6.84 2.24 -28.93
N SER A 31 -6.59 3.42 -29.49
CA SER A 31 -5.23 3.96 -29.59
C SER A 31 -4.64 4.23 -28.20
N ALA A 32 -3.34 3.99 -28.01
CA ALA A 32 -2.68 4.28 -26.74
C ALA A 32 -2.82 5.75 -26.30
N ILE A 33 -2.90 6.68 -27.25
CA ILE A 33 -3.13 8.11 -26.99
C ILE A 33 -4.56 8.36 -26.51
N GLU A 34 -5.57 7.77 -27.16
CA GLU A 34 -6.97 7.89 -26.72
C GLU A 34 -7.15 7.31 -25.31
N ILE A 35 -6.56 6.14 -25.03
CA ILE A 35 -6.58 5.52 -23.70
C ILE A 35 -5.99 6.47 -22.66
N ASP A 36 -4.91 7.17 -23.00
CA ASP A 36 -4.31 8.20 -22.13
C ASP A 36 -5.16 9.47 -22.01
N MET A 37 -6.30 9.60 -22.67
CA MET A 37 -7.23 10.71 -22.48
C MET A 37 -8.37 10.31 -21.53
N TRP A 38 -8.94 9.12 -21.70
CA TRP A 38 -10.10 8.69 -20.92
C TRP A 38 -9.80 7.74 -19.75
N ALA A 39 -8.59 7.15 -19.67
CA ALA A 39 -8.21 6.23 -18.60
C ALA A 39 -7.27 6.85 -17.57
N GLY A 40 -7.57 6.67 -16.28
CA GLY A 40 -6.70 7.06 -15.16
C GLY A 40 -5.83 5.90 -14.68
N VAL A 41 -4.59 6.21 -14.27
CA VAL A 41 -3.69 5.27 -13.58
C VAL A 41 -3.39 5.81 -12.18
N PRO A 42 -4.25 5.52 -11.18
CA PRO A 42 -4.08 6.03 -9.82
C PRO A 42 -2.89 5.32 -9.15
N GLN A 43 -1.75 5.98 -9.18
CA GLN A 43 -0.51 5.51 -8.56
C GLN A 43 -0.56 5.64 -7.05
N LYS A 44 0.09 4.69 -6.38
CA LYS A 44 0.45 4.86 -4.98
C LYS A 44 1.64 5.80 -4.88
N LYS A 45 1.44 6.99 -4.32
CA LYS A 45 2.52 7.94 -3.97
C LYS A 45 2.50 8.22 -2.47
N LYS A 46 3.69 8.47 -1.91
CA LYS A 46 3.80 9.19 -0.64
C LYS A 46 3.63 10.68 -0.94
N ILE A 47 2.71 11.31 -0.23
CA ILE A 47 2.46 12.75 -0.27
C ILE A 47 2.65 13.23 1.16
N GLY A 48 3.65 14.08 1.41
CA GLY A 48 4.11 14.38 2.77
C GLY A 48 4.44 13.13 3.62
N THR A 49 3.75 13.00 4.75
CA THR A 49 3.85 11.87 5.70
C THR A 49 2.84 10.74 5.41
N GLN A 50 1.90 10.94 4.48
CA GLN A 50 0.77 10.04 4.24
C GLN A 50 0.80 9.36 2.86
N GLU A 51 0.02 8.29 2.69
CA GLU A 51 -0.04 7.48 1.47
C GLU A 51 -1.36 7.71 0.73
N THR A 52 -1.32 7.94 -0.59
CA THR A 52 -2.54 8.07 -1.41
C THR A 52 -3.31 6.75 -1.53
N THR A 53 -4.62 6.85 -1.78
CA THR A 53 -5.53 5.71 -2.02
C THR A 53 -5.27 4.92 -3.32
N GLY A 54 -4.32 5.33 -4.16
CA GLY A 54 -3.96 4.62 -5.39
C GLY A 54 -3.37 3.23 -5.13
N PHE A 55 -3.72 2.27 -5.99
CA PHE A 55 -3.28 0.87 -5.87
C PHE A 55 -2.22 0.45 -6.91
N GLN A 56 -1.89 1.31 -7.87
CA GLN A 56 -0.90 1.01 -8.92
C GLN A 56 0.54 1.20 -8.44
N ARG A 57 1.45 0.34 -8.94
CA ARG A 57 2.89 0.37 -8.60
C ARG A 57 3.58 1.62 -9.13
N GLU A 58 4.64 2.04 -8.45
CA GLU A 58 5.60 3.00 -8.99
C GLU A 58 6.20 2.53 -10.33
N GLU A 59 6.68 3.51 -11.09
CA GLU A 59 7.17 3.30 -12.44
C GLU A 59 8.51 2.60 -12.44
N ASN A 60 8.61 1.50 -13.18
CA ASN A 60 9.90 0.91 -13.48
C ASN A 60 10.36 1.44 -14.85
N ARG A 61 11.18 2.50 -14.83
CA ARG A 61 11.71 3.14 -16.06
C ARG A 61 12.41 2.13 -16.98
N LYS A 62 13.15 1.17 -16.42
CA LYS A 62 13.83 0.11 -17.20
C LYS A 62 12.81 -0.75 -17.94
N ARG A 63 11.75 -1.20 -17.24
CA ARG A 63 10.69 -2.01 -17.84
C ARG A 63 9.93 -1.26 -18.93
N ILE A 64 9.65 0.03 -18.72
CA ILE A 64 9.00 0.87 -19.74
C ILE A 64 9.87 0.92 -20.99
N LYS A 65 11.17 1.21 -20.84
CA LYS A 65 12.11 1.26 -21.97
C LYS A 65 12.17 -0.06 -22.75
N GLU A 66 12.27 -1.20 -22.06
CA GLU A 66 12.28 -2.53 -22.70
C GLU A 66 11.00 -2.77 -23.53
N ILE A 67 9.83 -2.37 -23.03
CA ILE A 67 8.57 -2.51 -23.76
C ILE A 67 8.46 -1.48 -24.90
N THR A 68 8.98 -0.26 -24.73
CA THR A 68 9.05 0.75 -25.80
C THR A 68 9.90 0.23 -26.96
N ASP A 69 11.08 -0.33 -26.68
CA ASP A 69 11.93 -0.96 -27.69
C ASP A 69 11.23 -2.14 -28.39
N PHE A 70 10.44 -2.93 -27.65
CA PHE A 70 9.59 -3.97 -28.22
C PHE A 70 8.55 -3.39 -29.20
N TYR A 71 7.91 -2.26 -28.87
CA TYR A 71 6.91 -1.63 -29.73
C TYR A 71 7.46 -0.97 -30.99
N ARG A 72 8.76 -0.63 -31.02
CA ARG A 72 9.40 -0.05 -32.23
C ARG A 72 9.37 -0.99 -33.44
N ASN A 73 9.29 -2.30 -33.23
CA ASN A 73 9.12 -3.24 -34.33
C ASN A 73 7.62 -3.48 -34.60
N GLU A 74 7.12 -3.00 -35.74
CA GLU A 74 5.69 -3.13 -36.12
C GLU A 74 5.15 -4.56 -36.06
N LYS A 75 5.99 -5.58 -36.33
CA LYS A 75 5.61 -7.00 -36.29
C LYS A 75 5.40 -7.55 -34.88
N ASN A 76 5.90 -6.87 -33.85
CA ASN A 76 5.72 -7.27 -32.48
C ASN A 76 4.29 -6.95 -32.01
N ILE A 77 3.56 -7.96 -31.55
CA ILE A 77 2.16 -7.87 -31.11
C ILE A 77 2.07 -8.30 -29.66
N ILE A 78 1.40 -7.49 -28.83
CA ILE A 78 1.02 -7.89 -27.47
C ILE A 78 -0.39 -8.47 -27.50
N GLN A 79 -0.54 -9.69 -26.99
CA GLN A 79 -1.84 -10.37 -26.91
C GLN A 79 -2.61 -10.05 -25.63
N ASN A 80 -1.91 -9.69 -24.55
CA ASN A 80 -2.53 -9.46 -23.25
C ASN A 80 -3.25 -8.10 -23.21
N PRO A 81 -4.56 -8.07 -22.91
CA PRO A 81 -5.29 -6.82 -22.84
C PRO A 81 -4.83 -5.93 -21.68
N LEU A 82 -5.09 -4.63 -21.80
CA LEU A 82 -5.18 -3.74 -20.66
C LEU A 82 -6.46 -4.10 -19.90
N LEU A 83 -6.33 -4.33 -18.59
CA LEU A 83 -7.50 -4.54 -17.74
C LEU A 83 -7.95 -3.20 -17.22
N CYS A 84 -9.22 -2.88 -17.47
CA CYS A 84 -9.82 -1.60 -17.13
C CYS A 84 -11.13 -1.85 -16.36
N ALA A 85 -11.56 -0.88 -15.57
CA ALA A 85 -12.84 -0.90 -14.89
C ALA A 85 -13.46 0.50 -14.86
N LEU A 86 -14.79 0.58 -14.78
CA LEU A 86 -15.48 1.86 -14.62
C LEU A 86 -15.18 2.44 -13.23
N ARG A 87 -14.99 3.76 -13.15
CA ARG A 87 -14.71 4.44 -11.89
C ARG A 87 -15.89 5.26 -11.39
N GLN A 88 -16.58 5.94 -12.31
CA GLN A 88 -17.69 6.80 -11.96
C GLN A 88 -19.02 6.07 -12.19
N PRO A 89 -19.99 6.19 -11.27
CA PRO A 89 -21.34 5.64 -11.43
C PRO A 89 -22.16 6.37 -12.49
N ASP A 90 -21.62 7.45 -13.07
CA ASP A 90 -22.31 8.18 -14.12
C ASP A 90 -22.29 7.38 -15.43
N GLN A 91 -23.30 6.53 -15.57
CA GLN A 91 -23.58 5.76 -16.78
C GLN A 91 -23.75 6.66 -18.02
N ALA A 92 -23.85 7.98 -17.85
CA ALA A 92 -23.84 8.91 -18.97
C ALA A 92 -22.52 8.88 -19.76
N ASN A 93 -21.39 8.68 -19.07
CA ASN A 93 -20.06 8.83 -19.66
C ASN A 93 -19.55 7.58 -20.38
N VAL A 94 -20.06 6.40 -20.03
CA VAL A 94 -19.63 5.13 -20.65
C VAL A 94 -20.83 4.25 -20.92
N LYS A 95 -21.16 4.04 -22.21
CA LYS A 95 -22.36 3.31 -22.65
C LYS A 95 -22.03 2.27 -23.69
N PHE A 96 -22.73 1.13 -23.62
CA PHE A 96 -22.68 0.10 -24.64
C PHE A 96 -24.01 0.03 -25.38
N GLU A 97 -23.99 0.31 -26.68
CA GLU A 97 -25.13 0.25 -27.60
C GLU A 97 -25.07 -1.05 -28.39
N LEU A 98 -26.19 -1.78 -28.45
CA LEU A 98 -26.29 -3.01 -29.25
C LEU A 98 -26.26 -2.70 -30.74
N SER A 99 -25.65 -3.58 -31.54
CA SER A 99 -25.74 -3.51 -32.99
C SER A 99 -27.14 -3.93 -33.45
N GLU A 100 -27.78 -3.13 -34.31
CA GLU A 100 -29.14 -3.39 -34.80
C GLU A 100 -29.24 -4.64 -35.71
N ASP A 101 -28.10 -5.11 -36.24
CA ASP A 101 -28.02 -6.13 -37.29
C ASP A 101 -27.97 -7.61 -36.80
N GLU A 102 -27.91 -7.90 -35.49
CA GLU A 102 -27.73 -9.27 -35.00
C GLU A 102 -28.99 -9.88 -34.35
N ASN A 103 -29.75 -10.64 -35.13
CA ASN A 103 -30.81 -11.57 -34.69
C ASN A 103 -30.29 -12.76 -33.83
N SER A 104 -29.07 -12.69 -33.29
CA SER A 104 -28.40 -13.79 -32.57
C SER A 104 -27.65 -13.33 -31.31
N SER A 105 -28.11 -12.28 -30.62
CA SER A 105 -27.54 -11.91 -29.32
C SER A 105 -27.91 -12.98 -28.29
N SER A 106 -26.99 -13.88 -27.96
CA SER A 106 -27.14 -14.74 -26.79
C SER A 106 -27.18 -13.87 -25.51
N ASP A 107 -27.85 -14.32 -24.44
CA ASP A 107 -27.86 -13.61 -23.15
C ASP A 107 -26.44 -13.42 -22.55
N ALA A 108 -25.45 -14.16 -23.04
CA ALA A 108 -24.09 -14.13 -22.54
C ALA A 108 -23.10 -13.34 -23.43
N ILE A 109 -23.37 -13.15 -24.72
CA ILE A 109 -22.44 -12.51 -25.67
C ILE A 109 -23.23 -11.60 -26.62
N GLN A 110 -22.81 -10.34 -26.70
CA GLN A 110 -23.50 -9.31 -27.47
C GLN A 110 -22.51 -8.39 -28.19
N HIS A 111 -22.81 -8.05 -29.45
CA HIS A 111 -22.01 -7.17 -30.28
C HIS A 111 -22.59 -5.76 -30.31
N GLY A 112 -21.73 -4.75 -30.43
CA GLY A 112 -22.18 -3.37 -30.38
C GLY A 112 -21.07 -2.34 -30.41
N PHE A 113 -21.39 -1.15 -29.91
CA PHE A 113 -20.49 -0.03 -29.82
C PHE A 113 -20.37 0.45 -28.38
N LEU A 114 -19.13 0.68 -27.95
CA LEU A 114 -18.84 1.36 -26.69
C LEU A 114 -18.62 2.86 -27.00
N THR A 115 -19.45 3.70 -26.40
CA THR A 115 -19.32 5.16 -26.45
C THR A 115 -18.76 5.67 -25.13
N LEU A 116 -17.69 6.45 -25.18
CA LEU A 116 -17.02 7.08 -24.05
C LEU A 116 -17.07 8.60 -24.20
N ILE A 117 -17.52 9.30 -23.17
CA ILE A 117 -17.51 10.77 -23.09
C ILE A 117 -16.56 11.15 -21.96
N THR A 118 -15.60 12.02 -22.24
CA THR A 118 -14.68 12.56 -21.24
C THR A 118 -14.58 14.07 -21.38
N GLU A 119 -14.41 14.75 -20.25
CA GLU A 119 -14.15 16.18 -20.21
C GLU A 119 -12.65 16.44 -20.35
N SER A 120 -12.30 17.63 -20.87
CA SER A 120 -10.93 18.14 -20.92
C SER A 120 -10.48 18.62 -19.53
N LEU A 121 -10.17 17.65 -18.67
CA LEU A 121 -9.78 17.91 -17.27
C LEU A 121 -8.46 18.70 -17.17
N GLU A 122 -7.64 18.67 -18.22
CA GLU A 122 -6.38 19.39 -18.34
C GLU A 122 -6.58 20.92 -18.35
N GLU A 123 -7.75 21.40 -18.77
CA GLU A 123 -8.11 22.83 -18.82
C GLU A 123 -8.50 23.39 -17.44
N LEU A 124 -8.81 22.52 -16.48
CA LEU A 124 -9.23 22.92 -15.14
C LEU A 124 -8.04 23.37 -14.29
N SER A 125 -8.28 24.31 -13.39
CA SER A 125 -7.31 24.71 -12.38
C SER A 125 -7.05 23.56 -11.38
N LEU A 126 -5.88 23.59 -10.73
CA LEU A 126 -5.55 22.61 -9.70
C LEU A 126 -6.59 22.60 -8.56
N LEU A 127 -7.11 23.78 -8.20
CA LEU A 127 -8.14 23.95 -7.18
C LEU A 127 -9.46 23.27 -7.59
N GLU A 128 -9.90 23.45 -8.84
CA GLU A 128 -11.12 22.79 -9.34
C GLU A 128 -10.97 21.27 -9.38
N LEU A 129 -9.80 20.76 -9.76
CA LEU A 129 -9.50 19.34 -9.73
C LEU A 129 -9.54 18.78 -8.31
N LEU A 130 -8.93 19.46 -7.33
CA LEU A 130 -8.99 19.08 -5.92
C LEU A 130 -10.42 19.03 -5.39
N LYS A 131 -11.23 20.06 -5.68
CA LYS A 131 -12.65 20.10 -5.30
C LYS A 131 -13.43 18.91 -5.86
N ARG A 132 -13.22 18.57 -7.13
CA ARG A 132 -13.85 17.40 -7.76
C ARG A 132 -13.39 16.07 -7.13
N VAL A 133 -12.12 15.95 -6.77
CA VAL A 133 -11.61 14.76 -6.05
C VAL A 133 -12.26 14.66 -4.67
N LYS A 134 -12.34 15.75 -3.92
CA LYS A 134 -13.02 15.82 -2.62
C LYS A 134 -14.47 15.34 -2.73
N THR A 135 -15.26 15.88 -3.66
CA THR A 135 -16.65 15.46 -3.89
C THR A 135 -16.77 13.98 -4.26
N ASN A 136 -15.83 13.44 -5.04
CA ASN A 136 -15.82 12.01 -5.35
C ASN A 136 -15.54 11.13 -4.12
N LEU A 137 -14.67 11.57 -3.20
CA LEU A 137 -14.41 10.88 -1.94
C LEU A 137 -15.62 10.93 -1.00
N GLU A 138 -16.26 12.09 -0.88
CA GLU A 138 -17.48 12.27 -0.07
C GLU A 138 -18.64 11.43 -0.58
N ARG A 139 -18.80 11.30 -1.91
CA ARG A 139 -19.82 10.40 -2.48
C ARG A 139 -19.51 8.93 -2.18
N ARG A 140 -18.23 8.56 -2.14
CA ARG A 140 -17.79 7.18 -1.87
C ARG A 140 -17.97 6.81 -0.39
N VAL A 141 -17.70 7.75 0.52
CA VAL A 141 -17.89 7.60 1.96
C VAL A 141 -18.68 8.82 2.47
N PRO A 142 -20.02 8.73 2.53
CA PRO A 142 -20.90 9.85 2.87
C PRO A 142 -20.56 10.54 4.20
N GLY A 143 -20.08 9.79 5.19
CA GLY A 143 -19.69 10.31 6.51
C GLY A 143 -18.54 11.34 6.47
N LEU A 144 -17.77 11.41 5.39
CA LEU A 144 -16.67 12.38 5.26
C LEU A 144 -17.16 13.82 5.10
N ALA A 145 -18.36 14.03 4.56
CA ALA A 145 -18.87 15.39 4.29
C ALA A 145 -19.15 16.19 5.58
N GLU A 146 -19.37 15.50 6.71
CA GLU A 146 -19.64 16.10 8.01
C GLU A 146 -18.36 16.43 8.79
N ASN A 147 -17.22 15.91 8.36
CA ASN A 147 -15.95 16.10 9.04
C ASN A 147 -15.42 17.53 8.85
N GLN A 148 -14.70 18.02 9.85
CA GLN A 148 -13.96 19.28 9.77
C GLN A 148 -12.47 19.02 9.69
N VAL A 149 -11.76 19.81 8.88
CA VAL A 149 -10.30 19.75 8.79
C VAL A 149 -9.73 20.44 10.03
N PRO A 150 -8.83 19.78 10.79
CA PRO A 150 -8.18 20.42 11.94
C PRO A 150 -7.34 21.63 11.53
N ASP A 151 -7.51 22.75 12.23
CA ASP A 151 -6.75 24.01 11.98
C ASP A 151 -5.23 23.82 12.09
N SER A 152 -4.77 22.87 12.91
CA SER A 152 -3.35 22.52 13.04
C SER A 152 -2.76 22.02 11.73
N PHE A 153 -3.51 21.24 10.96
CA PHE A 153 -3.08 20.65 9.71
C PHE A 153 -2.97 21.70 8.59
N ILE A 154 -3.89 22.65 8.57
CA ILE A 154 -3.85 23.80 7.67
C ILE A 154 -2.61 24.66 7.96
N ARG A 155 -2.29 24.89 9.25
CA ARG A 155 -1.09 25.65 9.65
C ARG A 155 0.21 24.95 9.22
N GLU A 156 0.30 23.64 9.39
CA GLU A 156 1.47 22.87 8.95
C GLU A 156 1.69 22.98 7.43
N LEU A 157 0.62 22.85 6.64
CA LEU A 157 0.70 23.00 5.19
C LEU A 157 1.13 24.40 4.76
N LYS A 158 0.65 25.45 5.42
CA LYS A 158 1.07 26.84 5.17
C LYS A 158 2.56 27.04 5.44
N GLN A 159 3.06 26.53 6.57
CA GLN A 159 4.50 26.57 6.87
C GLN A 159 5.33 25.86 5.80
N ARG A 160 4.88 24.68 5.33
CA ARG A 160 5.58 23.95 4.25
C ARG A 160 5.56 24.70 2.91
N ALA A 161 4.50 25.47 2.63
CA ALA A 161 4.41 26.31 1.44
C ALA A 161 5.36 27.52 1.52
N GLU A 162 5.39 28.23 2.65
CA GLU A 162 6.30 29.37 2.88
C GLU A 162 7.80 28.97 2.81
N ILE A 163 8.14 27.79 3.32
CA ILE A 163 9.50 27.24 3.23
C ILE A 163 9.88 26.94 1.77
N LYS A 164 8.95 26.45 0.94
CA LYS A 164 9.25 26.19 -0.48
C LYS A 164 9.37 27.47 -1.31
N ASP A 165 8.55 28.48 -1.06
CA ASP A 165 8.63 29.77 -1.77
C ASP A 165 9.94 30.52 -1.46
N SER A 166 10.38 30.52 -0.19
CA SER A 166 11.68 31.10 0.21
C SER A 166 12.90 30.35 -0.34
N VAL A 167 12.78 29.05 -0.62
CA VAL A 167 13.80 28.26 -1.31
C VAL A 167 13.77 28.49 -2.83
N GLN A 168 12.59 28.70 -3.43
CA GLN A 168 12.44 28.98 -4.86
C GLN A 168 12.94 30.37 -5.27
N GLU A 169 12.78 31.40 -4.44
CA GLU A 169 13.34 32.74 -4.72
C GLU A 169 14.88 32.71 -4.80
N ASN A 170 15.54 31.89 -3.97
CA ASN A 170 17.00 31.76 -3.97
C ASN A 170 17.58 30.90 -5.10
N LEU A 171 16.76 30.11 -5.81
CA LEU A 171 17.20 29.23 -6.90
C LEU A 171 17.02 29.86 -8.29
N SER A 172 16.49 31.08 -8.38
CA SER A 172 16.25 31.78 -9.65
C SER A 172 17.51 32.35 -10.33
N GLU A 173 18.71 32.23 -9.71
CA GLU A 173 19.99 32.68 -10.28
C GLU A 173 21.02 31.58 -10.63
N SER A 174 20.69 30.28 -10.55
CA SER A 174 21.62 29.25 -11.04
C SER A 174 20.93 28.03 -11.62
N SER A 175 20.87 27.99 -12.95
CA SER A 175 20.60 26.77 -13.71
C SER A 175 21.79 25.83 -13.64
N GLU A 176 21.66 24.74 -12.89
CA GLU A 176 22.18 23.40 -13.22
C GLU A 176 21.55 22.37 -12.26
N GLU A 177 21.04 21.27 -12.83
CA GLU A 177 20.45 20.14 -12.12
C GLU A 177 21.48 19.52 -11.16
N GLN A 178 21.25 19.61 -9.85
CA GLN A 178 21.92 18.76 -8.87
C GLN A 178 20.90 18.13 -7.93
N GLU A 179 20.95 16.80 -7.88
CA GLU A 179 20.31 15.97 -6.85
C GLU A 179 20.82 16.42 -5.48
N ILE A 180 19.93 16.95 -4.63
CA ILE A 180 20.28 17.30 -3.25
C ILE A 180 19.80 16.18 -2.32
N ALA A 181 20.78 15.69 -1.56
CA ALA A 181 20.72 14.66 -0.56
C ALA A 181 19.94 15.08 0.70
N ASP A 182 19.33 14.08 1.32
CA ASP A 182 18.79 14.13 2.69
C ASP A 182 19.85 14.61 3.68
N ASN A 183 19.48 15.55 4.57
CA ASN A 183 19.98 15.52 5.93
C ASN A 183 19.03 16.20 6.95
N ASP A 184 18.78 15.41 7.99
CA ASP A 184 18.06 15.53 9.26
C ASP A 184 17.86 16.88 10.00
N ASN A 185 16.60 17.05 10.46
CA ASN A 185 16.12 17.07 11.86
C ASN A 185 16.25 18.31 12.78
N SER A 186 15.07 18.87 13.12
CA SER A 186 14.63 19.37 14.46
C SER A 186 13.22 19.98 14.26
N GLY A 187 12.14 19.73 15.01
CA GLY A 187 11.84 18.99 16.23
C GLY A 187 10.70 19.73 16.94
N SER A 188 9.54 19.08 17.14
CA SER A 188 8.61 19.26 18.27
C SER A 188 7.33 18.45 18.00
N ASP A 189 7.30 17.21 18.49
CA ASP A 189 6.10 16.39 18.56
C ASP A 189 5.24 16.88 19.75
N GLU A 190 4.08 17.46 19.46
CA GLU A 190 2.97 17.51 20.41
C GLU A 190 1.89 16.55 19.93
N ASP A 191 1.54 15.65 20.83
CA ASP A 191 0.68 14.48 20.66
C ASP A 191 -0.71 14.81 20.10
N MET A 192 -1.16 14.01 19.13
CA MET A 192 -2.58 13.75 18.92
C MET A 192 -2.81 12.24 18.83
N GLU A 193 -3.52 11.70 19.82
CA GLU A 193 -4.12 10.36 19.77
C GLU A 193 -5.08 10.29 18.58
N VAL A 194 -4.59 9.82 17.43
CA VAL A 194 -5.45 9.41 16.32
C VAL A 194 -5.82 7.94 16.58
N VAL A 195 -7.07 7.73 16.97
CA VAL A 195 -7.70 6.40 16.99
C VAL A 195 -7.77 5.94 15.55
N VAL A 196 -6.78 5.14 15.12
CA VAL A 196 -6.75 4.52 13.79
C VAL A 196 -7.77 3.39 13.76
N SER A 197 -9.01 3.72 13.40
CA SER A 197 -9.91 2.76 12.77
C SER A 197 -9.44 2.53 11.32
N ASP A 198 -9.67 1.35 10.76
CA ASP A 198 -9.23 1.02 9.39
C ASP A 198 -9.90 1.89 8.29
N GLU A 199 -10.87 2.74 8.66
CA GLU A 199 -11.45 3.83 7.83
C GLU A 199 -10.55 5.07 7.70
N SER A 200 -9.52 5.18 8.55
CA SER A 200 -8.63 6.35 8.67
C SER A 200 -8.01 6.76 7.33
N HIS A 201 -7.71 5.85 6.40
CA HIS A 201 -6.88 6.21 5.23
C HIS A 201 -7.62 6.98 4.11
N ILE A 202 -8.88 6.65 3.84
CA ILE A 202 -9.69 7.44 2.92
C ILE A 202 -10.00 8.79 3.56
N GLU A 203 -10.25 8.79 4.87
CA GLU A 203 -10.45 10.01 5.66
C GLU A 203 -9.20 10.90 5.70
N ASP A 204 -8.01 10.32 5.87
CA ASP A 204 -6.70 10.98 5.86
C ASP A 204 -6.45 11.65 4.50
N PHE A 205 -6.68 10.91 3.41
CA PHE A 205 -6.58 11.45 2.07
C PHE A 205 -7.61 12.57 1.81
N TRP A 206 -8.84 12.41 2.32
CA TRP A 206 -9.86 13.47 2.25
C TRP A 206 -9.46 14.70 3.06
N LYS A 207 -8.94 14.53 4.30
CA LYS A 207 -8.44 15.62 5.15
C LYS A 207 -7.33 16.39 4.46
N GLU A 208 -6.40 15.68 3.82
CA GLU A 208 -5.33 16.30 3.06
C GLU A 208 -5.88 17.10 1.87
N VAL A 209 -6.70 16.49 1.01
CA VAL A 209 -7.31 17.20 -0.12
C VAL A 209 -8.10 18.43 0.35
N ALA A 210 -8.86 18.31 1.44
CA ALA A 210 -9.65 19.41 2.00
C ALA A 210 -8.75 20.53 2.55
N ALA A 211 -7.64 20.21 3.22
CA ALA A 211 -6.69 21.20 3.71
C ALA A 211 -5.98 21.94 2.55
N TYR A 212 -5.60 21.22 1.50
CA TYR A 212 -5.05 21.80 0.28
C TYR A 212 -6.03 22.76 -0.41
N ILE A 213 -7.32 22.42 -0.44
CA ILE A 213 -8.37 23.31 -0.95
C ILE A 213 -8.40 24.59 -0.11
N SER A 214 -8.44 24.50 1.22
CA SER A 214 -8.46 25.68 2.09
C SER A 214 -7.27 26.61 1.86
N VAL A 215 -6.05 26.05 1.75
CA VAL A 215 -4.84 26.84 1.47
C VAL A 215 -4.90 27.48 0.09
N LEU A 216 -5.26 26.72 -0.95
CA LEU A 216 -5.34 27.22 -2.32
C LEU A 216 -6.47 28.24 -2.53
N GLU A 217 -7.57 28.17 -1.78
CA GLU A 217 -8.62 29.17 -1.79
C GLU A 217 -8.14 30.53 -1.24
N GLU A 218 -7.25 30.52 -0.24
CA GLU A 218 -6.65 31.74 0.31
C GLU A 218 -5.64 32.40 -0.64
N ILE A 219 -4.93 31.61 -1.46
CA ILE A 219 -3.91 32.09 -2.42
C ILE A 219 -4.39 32.06 -3.89
N ASN A 220 -5.70 31.89 -4.12
CA ASN A 220 -6.28 31.60 -5.43
C ASN A 220 -5.96 32.65 -6.50
N ASP A 221 -5.77 33.91 -6.12
CA ASP A 221 -5.47 35.00 -7.05
C ASP A 221 -4.02 35.01 -7.53
N THR A 222 -3.10 34.36 -6.81
CA THR A 222 -1.65 34.34 -7.11
C THR A 222 -1.16 33.01 -7.69
N PHE A 223 -1.84 31.89 -7.42
CA PHE A 223 -1.40 30.58 -7.86
C PHE A 223 -2.07 30.10 -9.17
N LYS A 224 -1.28 29.98 -10.24
CA LYS A 224 -1.72 29.41 -11.54
C LYS A 224 -0.92 28.19 -11.98
N GLY A 225 -0.14 27.59 -11.09
CA GLY A 225 0.74 26.47 -11.41
C GLY A 225 0.01 25.13 -11.56
N ASP A 226 0.63 24.19 -12.27
CA ASP A 226 0.12 22.82 -12.43
C ASP A 226 0.57 21.88 -11.30
N LYS A 227 1.39 22.38 -10.36
CA LYS A 227 1.91 21.64 -9.21
C LYS A 227 1.96 22.53 -7.97
N PHE A 228 1.36 22.08 -6.88
CA PHE A 228 1.43 22.73 -5.57
C PHE A 228 1.87 21.71 -4.52
N LEU A 229 2.97 22.01 -3.83
CA LEU A 229 3.66 21.10 -2.91
C LEU A 229 3.89 19.72 -3.55
N ASP A 230 3.08 18.74 -3.15
CA ASP A 230 3.19 17.33 -3.49
C ASP A 230 2.11 16.89 -4.52
N TYR A 231 1.13 17.75 -4.83
CA TYR A 231 0.08 17.50 -5.81
C TYR A 231 0.41 18.10 -7.18
N SER A 232 0.08 17.36 -8.23
CA SER A 232 0.14 17.82 -9.63
C SER A 232 -1.20 17.57 -10.30
N LYS A 233 -1.56 18.41 -11.29
CA LYS A 233 -2.79 18.21 -12.08
C LYS A 233 -2.88 16.79 -12.64
N ASN A 234 -1.81 16.28 -13.26
CA ASN A 234 -1.76 14.93 -13.83
C ASN A 234 -2.10 13.84 -12.80
N ALA A 235 -1.65 13.99 -11.55
CA ALA A 235 -1.99 13.05 -10.49
C ALA A 235 -3.50 13.09 -10.21
N LEU A 236 -4.10 14.27 -10.03
CA LEU A 236 -5.52 14.42 -9.73
C LEU A 236 -6.44 14.01 -10.90
N ILE A 237 -6.05 14.33 -12.13
CA ILE A 237 -6.77 13.91 -13.35
C ILE A 237 -6.91 12.39 -13.39
N SER A 238 -5.85 11.66 -12.99
CA SER A 238 -5.91 10.19 -12.89
C SER A 238 -6.97 9.68 -11.91
N PHE A 239 -7.36 10.49 -10.91
CA PHE A 239 -8.45 10.19 -9.97
C PHE A 239 -9.85 10.52 -10.51
N LEU A 240 -9.93 11.35 -11.55
CA LEU A 240 -11.20 11.88 -12.06
C LEU A 240 -11.66 11.24 -13.37
N ARG A 241 -10.75 10.61 -14.12
CA ARG A 241 -11.10 9.95 -15.38
C ARG A 241 -12.15 8.84 -15.21
N PRO A 242 -13.04 8.65 -16.21
CA PRO A 242 -14.20 7.76 -16.09
C PRO A 242 -13.82 6.28 -15.99
N ILE A 243 -12.67 5.88 -16.54
CA ILE A 243 -12.16 4.52 -16.50
C ILE A 243 -10.84 4.50 -15.73
N VAL A 244 -10.62 3.44 -14.95
CA VAL A 244 -9.35 3.16 -14.29
C VAL A 244 -8.64 2.00 -14.97
N VAL A 245 -7.33 2.14 -15.19
CA VAL A 245 -6.47 1.02 -15.59
C VAL A 245 -6.15 0.20 -14.35
N VAL A 246 -6.62 -1.05 -14.35
CA VAL A 246 -6.41 -2.05 -13.30
C VAL A 246 -5.12 -2.84 -13.57
N ASP A 247 -4.81 -3.21 -14.81
CA ASP A 247 -3.51 -3.80 -15.15
C ASP A 247 -3.01 -3.35 -16.51
N GLY A 248 -1.68 -3.29 -16.65
CA GLY A 248 -1.02 -2.96 -17.90
C GLY A 248 -0.52 -1.53 -18.01
N GLN A 249 -0.41 -0.79 -16.91
CA GLN A 249 0.11 0.58 -16.90
C GLN A 249 1.47 0.75 -17.62
N HIS A 250 2.42 -0.19 -17.44
CA HIS A 250 3.71 -0.14 -18.13
C HIS A 250 3.57 -0.35 -19.64
N ARG A 251 2.58 -1.17 -20.07
CA ARG A 251 2.29 -1.41 -21.49
C ARG A 251 1.69 -0.16 -22.13
N LEU A 252 0.70 0.44 -21.49
CA LEU A 252 0.09 1.68 -21.94
C LEU A 252 1.13 2.80 -22.10
N ARG A 253 1.94 3.04 -21.07
CA ARG A 253 2.96 4.10 -21.12
C ARG A 253 4.06 3.86 -22.14
N ALA A 254 4.50 2.61 -22.27
CA ALA A 254 5.49 2.27 -23.28
C ALA A 254 4.94 2.49 -24.71
N ALA A 255 3.65 2.21 -24.94
CA ALA A 255 3.00 2.46 -26.23
C ALA A 255 2.86 3.97 -26.52
N ILE A 256 2.48 4.77 -25.52
CA ILE A 256 2.44 6.24 -25.63
C ILE A 256 3.83 6.80 -25.93
N SER A 257 4.86 6.37 -25.18
CA SER A 257 6.25 6.80 -25.40
C SER A 257 6.74 6.43 -26.79
N SER A 258 6.42 5.21 -27.25
CA SER A 258 6.78 4.75 -28.59
C SER A 258 6.13 5.60 -29.67
N ALA A 259 4.85 5.98 -29.51
CA ALA A 259 4.14 6.82 -30.48
C ALA A 259 4.74 8.23 -30.54
N LYS A 260 4.98 8.86 -29.38
CA LYS A 260 5.60 10.18 -29.29
C LYS A 260 7.01 10.22 -29.85
N GLU A 261 7.79 9.17 -29.68
CA GLU A 261 9.12 9.05 -30.28
C GLU A 261 9.04 8.86 -31.80
N LEU A 262 8.10 8.05 -32.29
CA LEU A 262 7.90 7.79 -33.71
C LEU A 262 7.53 9.06 -34.47
N VAL A 263 6.61 9.88 -33.93
CA VAL A 263 6.14 11.13 -34.54
C VAL A 263 7.23 12.22 -34.57
N ARG A 264 8.30 12.09 -33.79
CA ARG A 264 9.45 13.01 -33.87
C ARG A 264 10.37 12.74 -35.07
N GLU A 265 10.20 11.62 -35.76
CA GLU A 265 10.93 11.32 -37.00
C GLU A 265 10.52 12.27 -38.13
N ASP A 266 11.46 12.63 -39.00
CA ASP A 266 11.25 13.66 -40.04
C ASP A 266 10.05 13.37 -40.96
N ARG A 267 9.74 12.10 -41.21
CA ARG A 267 8.58 11.69 -42.03
C ARG A 267 7.24 12.19 -41.51
N TYR A 268 7.10 12.45 -40.21
CA TYR A 268 5.85 12.92 -39.60
C TYR A 268 5.78 14.45 -39.47
N LYS A 269 6.91 15.15 -39.61
CA LYS A 269 6.93 16.62 -39.61
C LYS A 269 6.17 17.18 -40.80
N ASP A 270 6.36 16.59 -41.97
CA ASP A 270 5.65 16.98 -43.20
C ASP A 270 4.12 16.82 -43.03
N TYR A 271 3.67 15.73 -42.40
CA TYR A 271 2.24 15.51 -42.11
C TYR A 271 1.69 16.50 -41.06
N ILE A 272 2.48 16.88 -40.05
CA ILE A 272 2.08 17.91 -39.07
C ILE A 272 1.95 19.27 -39.76
N GLU A 273 2.92 19.64 -40.59
CA GLU A 273 2.90 20.90 -41.35
C GLU A 273 1.72 20.94 -42.32
N GLU A 274 1.42 19.84 -43.01
CA GLU A 274 0.26 19.74 -43.91
C GLU A 274 -1.07 19.91 -43.14
N ALA A 275 -1.24 19.25 -41.99
CA ALA A 275 -2.43 19.39 -41.15
C ALA A 275 -2.62 20.83 -40.63
N ILE A 276 -1.53 21.52 -40.25
CA ILE A 276 -1.59 22.91 -39.78
C ILE A 276 -1.93 23.87 -40.93
N LEU A 277 -1.26 23.73 -42.09
CA LEU A 277 -1.37 24.66 -43.21
C LEU A 277 -2.65 24.48 -44.02
N HIS A 278 -3.13 23.24 -44.18
CA HIS A 278 -4.27 22.93 -45.05
C HIS A 278 -5.57 22.64 -44.31
N GLU A 279 -5.52 22.04 -43.11
CA GLU A 279 -6.73 21.72 -42.33
C GLU A 279 -7.06 22.83 -41.30
N GLY A 280 -6.15 23.78 -41.05
CA GLY A 280 -6.36 24.90 -40.13
C GLY A 280 -6.48 24.47 -38.65
N ILE A 281 -5.95 23.29 -38.32
CA ILE A 281 -6.00 22.70 -36.98
C ILE A 281 -4.91 23.32 -36.10
N ASP A 282 -5.21 23.52 -34.82
CA ASP A 282 -4.23 23.98 -33.83
C ASP A 282 -3.02 23.01 -33.77
N PRO A 283 -1.77 23.50 -33.67
CA PRO A 283 -0.58 22.65 -33.65
C PRO A 283 -0.63 21.52 -32.62
N GLY A 284 -1.21 21.76 -31.45
CA GLY A 284 -1.36 20.74 -30.40
C GLY A 284 -2.41 19.68 -30.73
N GLU A 285 -3.47 20.04 -31.45
CA GLU A 285 -4.47 19.09 -31.95
C GLU A 285 -3.93 18.30 -33.15
N ALA A 286 -3.22 18.94 -34.08
CA ALA A 286 -2.59 18.30 -35.22
C ALA A 286 -1.56 17.24 -34.78
N GLN A 287 -0.70 17.60 -33.82
CA GLN A 287 0.25 16.66 -33.24
C GLN A 287 -0.47 15.49 -32.56
N ARG A 288 -1.52 15.74 -31.77
CA ARG A 288 -2.30 14.68 -31.10
C ARG A 288 -2.97 13.73 -32.08
N LYS A 289 -3.54 14.25 -33.18
CA LYS A 289 -4.16 13.44 -34.24
C LYS A 289 -3.14 12.47 -34.84
N ILE A 290 -1.95 12.98 -35.18
CA ILE A 290 -0.87 12.17 -35.77
C ILE A 290 -0.29 11.17 -34.75
N GLU A 291 -0.09 11.57 -33.48
CA GLU A 291 0.29 10.66 -32.40
C GLU A 291 -0.75 9.53 -32.23
N THR A 292 -2.04 9.85 -32.36
CA THR A 292 -3.14 8.89 -32.22
C THR A 292 -3.14 7.87 -33.36
N GLU A 293 -2.89 8.30 -34.59
CA GLU A 293 -2.79 7.44 -35.77
C GLU A 293 -1.53 6.55 -35.76
N ALA A 294 -0.39 7.11 -35.32
CA ALA A 294 0.87 6.40 -35.18
C ALA A 294 0.88 5.41 -34.00
N ALA A 295 0.06 5.65 -32.98
CA ALA A 295 0.03 4.84 -31.78
C ALA A 295 -0.53 3.44 -32.01
N ARG A 296 0.00 2.50 -31.22
CA ARG A 296 -0.50 1.12 -31.17
C ARG A 296 -1.96 1.12 -30.70
N LYS A 297 -2.80 0.36 -31.39
CA LYS A 297 -4.12 -0.03 -30.89
C LYS A 297 -3.95 -1.15 -29.87
N LEU A 298 -4.24 -0.87 -28.61
CA LEU A 298 -4.10 -1.84 -27.52
C LEU A 298 -5.42 -2.55 -27.28
N PRO A 299 -5.43 -3.89 -27.11
CA PRO A 299 -6.62 -4.62 -26.70
C PRO A 299 -6.98 -4.24 -25.25
N ILE A 300 -8.27 -4.04 -24.99
CA ILE A 300 -8.81 -3.62 -23.70
C ILE A 300 -9.88 -4.62 -23.27
N SER A 301 -9.84 -4.95 -21.98
CA SER A 301 -10.87 -5.70 -21.27
C SER A 301 -11.43 -4.80 -20.18
N LEU A 302 -12.59 -4.18 -20.44
CA LEU A 302 -13.26 -3.24 -19.55
C LEU A 302 -14.37 -3.93 -18.75
N LEU A 303 -14.21 -4.00 -17.44
CA LEU A 303 -15.25 -4.44 -16.53
C LEU A 303 -16.28 -3.32 -16.33
N MET A 304 -17.54 -3.57 -16.68
CA MET A 304 -18.65 -2.63 -16.53
C MET A 304 -19.21 -2.63 -15.10
N ASN A 305 -18.31 -2.54 -14.12
CA ASN A 305 -18.62 -2.42 -12.70
C ASN A 305 -17.92 -1.18 -12.15
N THR A 306 -18.64 -0.39 -11.35
CA THR A 306 -18.19 0.88 -10.78
C THR A 306 -17.72 0.75 -9.33
N ASP A 307 -17.91 -0.43 -8.73
CA ASP A 307 -17.55 -0.73 -7.36
C ASP A 307 -16.02 -0.74 -7.16
N PRO A 308 -15.46 0.17 -6.34
CA PRO A 308 -14.03 0.19 -6.06
C PRO A 308 -13.49 -1.12 -5.47
N ALA A 309 -14.31 -1.84 -4.70
CA ALA A 309 -13.95 -3.14 -4.14
C ALA A 309 -13.63 -4.16 -5.24
N GLU A 310 -14.42 -4.18 -6.32
CA GLU A 310 -14.20 -5.06 -7.46
C GLU A 310 -12.94 -4.68 -8.23
N GLN A 311 -12.65 -3.38 -8.38
CA GLN A 311 -11.43 -2.91 -9.05
C GLN A 311 -10.16 -3.39 -8.33
N VAL A 312 -10.12 -3.24 -7.01
CA VAL A 312 -9.01 -3.70 -6.18
C VAL A 312 -8.94 -5.22 -6.17
N PHE A 313 -10.09 -5.92 -6.10
CA PHE A 313 -10.14 -7.37 -6.21
C PHE A 313 -9.48 -7.87 -7.50
N GLN A 314 -9.88 -7.32 -8.65
CA GLN A 314 -9.32 -7.69 -9.95
C GLN A 314 -7.83 -7.36 -10.03
N PHE A 315 -7.40 -6.20 -9.53
CA PHE A 315 -5.98 -5.85 -9.45
C PHE A 315 -5.19 -6.92 -8.72
N VAL A 316 -5.66 -7.30 -7.53
CA VAL A 316 -4.95 -8.21 -6.64
C VAL A 316 -4.93 -9.63 -7.22
N VAL A 317 -6.07 -10.16 -7.68
CA VAL A 317 -6.17 -11.53 -8.20
C VAL A 317 -5.33 -11.72 -9.46
N VAL A 318 -5.38 -10.77 -10.40
CA VAL A 318 -4.61 -10.85 -11.66
C VAL A 318 -3.11 -10.84 -11.36
N ASN A 319 -2.67 -9.92 -10.50
CA ASN A 319 -1.26 -9.78 -10.19
C ASN A 319 -0.74 -10.94 -9.32
N GLN A 320 -1.50 -11.45 -8.36
CA GLN A 320 -1.09 -12.58 -7.53
C GLN A 320 -0.86 -13.85 -8.37
N LYS A 321 -1.72 -14.11 -9.36
CA LYS A 321 -1.64 -15.32 -10.21
C LYS A 321 -0.56 -15.24 -11.30
N ALA A 322 -0.31 -14.06 -11.88
CA ALA A 322 0.63 -13.91 -13.00
C ALA A 322 2.07 -13.57 -12.57
N THR A 323 2.27 -12.78 -11.51
CA THR A 323 3.60 -12.46 -10.96
C THR A 323 3.45 -12.06 -9.48
N PRO A 324 3.78 -12.95 -8.53
CA PRO A 324 3.37 -12.81 -7.13
C PRO A 324 3.68 -11.41 -6.57
N ILE A 325 2.64 -10.68 -6.17
CA ILE A 325 2.81 -9.48 -5.35
C ILE A 325 3.42 -9.92 -4.02
N LYS A 326 4.40 -9.16 -3.51
CA LYS A 326 4.91 -9.39 -2.15
C LYS A 326 3.74 -9.22 -1.16
N PRO A 327 3.49 -10.17 -0.24
CA PRO A 327 2.37 -10.10 0.70
C PRO A 327 2.21 -8.74 1.39
N ALA A 328 3.33 -8.09 1.75
CA ALA A 328 3.37 -6.74 2.32
C ALA A 328 2.65 -5.68 1.48
N LEU A 329 2.92 -5.65 0.17
CA LEU A 329 2.35 -4.66 -0.73
C LEU A 329 0.85 -4.92 -0.94
N LEU A 330 0.46 -6.19 -0.99
CA LEU A 330 -0.94 -6.59 -1.15
C LEU A 330 -1.77 -6.17 0.06
N GLY A 331 -1.28 -6.49 1.26
CA GLY A 331 -1.89 -6.06 2.52
C GLY A 331 -2.08 -4.57 2.60
N THR A 332 -1.04 -3.82 2.22
CA THR A 332 -1.10 -2.37 2.23
C THR A 332 -2.08 -1.83 1.18
N ILE A 333 -2.12 -2.39 -0.03
CA ILE A 333 -3.07 -1.94 -1.08
C ILE A 333 -4.51 -2.13 -0.61
N VAL A 334 -4.82 -3.31 -0.08
CA VAL A 334 -6.18 -3.59 0.38
C VAL A 334 -6.57 -2.68 1.55
N SER A 335 -5.66 -2.41 2.48
CA SER A 335 -5.92 -1.54 3.63
C SER A 335 -5.96 -0.05 3.30
N THR A 336 -5.24 0.43 2.28
CA THR A 336 -5.21 1.87 1.94
C THR A 336 -6.21 2.28 0.86
N SER A 337 -6.66 1.34 0.04
CA SER A 337 -7.48 1.65 -1.13
C SER A 337 -8.97 1.39 -0.93
N LEU A 338 -9.39 0.61 0.07
CA LEU A 338 -10.79 0.25 0.34
C LEU A 338 -11.22 0.73 1.72
N SER A 339 -12.49 1.14 1.85
CA SER A 339 -13.14 1.32 3.16
C SER A 339 -13.43 -0.03 3.82
N ASN A 340 -13.80 -0.05 5.11
CA ASN A 340 -14.22 -1.27 5.80
C ASN A 340 -15.41 -1.93 5.11
N GLU A 341 -16.45 -1.17 4.78
CA GLU A 341 -17.64 -1.65 4.07
C GLU A 341 -17.32 -2.20 2.68
N GLU A 342 -16.39 -1.58 1.95
CA GLU A 342 -15.94 -2.07 0.64
C GLU A 342 -15.14 -3.36 0.77
N LEU A 343 -14.28 -3.45 1.78
CA LEU A 343 -13.44 -4.61 2.03
C LEU A 343 -14.27 -5.83 2.41
N GLU A 344 -15.25 -5.67 3.31
CA GLU A 344 -16.14 -6.77 3.74
C GLU A 344 -16.82 -7.45 2.55
N ARG A 345 -17.23 -6.68 1.53
CA ARG A 345 -17.88 -7.20 0.32
C ARG A 345 -16.98 -8.10 -0.54
N VAL A 346 -15.65 -7.95 -0.44
CA VAL A 346 -14.67 -8.74 -1.22
C VAL A 346 -13.77 -9.63 -0.35
N ALA A 347 -13.89 -9.56 0.97
CA ALA A 347 -13.01 -10.25 1.91
C ALA A 347 -13.00 -11.76 1.68
N ASP A 348 -14.17 -12.41 1.72
CA ASP A 348 -14.31 -13.85 1.49
C ASP A 348 -13.76 -14.27 0.12
N ARG A 349 -13.97 -13.44 -0.90
CA ARG A 349 -13.49 -13.73 -2.27
C ARG A 349 -11.97 -13.64 -2.35
N LEU A 350 -11.35 -12.68 -1.66
CA LEU A 350 -9.90 -12.54 -1.57
C LEU A 350 -9.30 -13.72 -0.79
N GLU A 351 -9.89 -14.10 0.33
CA GLU A 351 -9.45 -15.27 1.11
C GLU A 351 -9.53 -16.56 0.29
N ASN A 352 -10.65 -16.78 -0.41
CA ASN A 352 -10.82 -17.90 -1.33
C ASN A 352 -9.85 -17.87 -2.52
N ALA A 353 -9.36 -16.68 -2.91
CA ALA A 353 -8.28 -16.52 -3.89
C ALA A 353 -6.87 -16.78 -3.31
N GLY A 354 -6.79 -17.16 -2.02
CA GLY A 354 -5.54 -17.47 -1.32
C GLY A 354 -4.86 -16.25 -0.69
N ILE A 355 -5.62 -15.19 -0.41
CA ILE A 355 -5.11 -13.93 0.15
C ILE A 355 -5.49 -13.85 1.62
N LYS A 356 -4.51 -13.91 2.52
CA LYS A 356 -4.72 -13.76 3.96
C LYS A 356 -4.83 -12.29 4.35
N LEU A 357 -6.06 -11.77 4.36
CA LEU A 357 -6.34 -10.35 4.59
C LEU A 357 -6.12 -9.92 6.02
N GLU A 358 -6.64 -10.67 6.98
CA GLU A 358 -6.59 -10.27 8.39
C GLU A 358 -5.16 -10.24 8.93
N GLU A 359 -4.33 -11.23 8.57
CA GLU A 359 -2.90 -11.26 8.88
C GLU A 359 -2.20 -10.01 8.30
N SER A 360 -2.59 -9.61 7.10
CA SER A 360 -2.04 -8.43 6.45
C SER A 360 -2.46 -7.13 7.14
N ARG A 361 -3.72 -6.98 7.55
CA ARG A 361 -4.22 -5.82 8.31
C ARG A 361 -3.53 -5.71 9.67
N ALA A 362 -3.43 -6.81 10.40
CA ALA A 362 -2.78 -6.87 11.70
C ALA A 362 -1.32 -6.37 11.65
N VAL A 363 -0.56 -6.80 10.63
CA VAL A 363 0.82 -6.38 10.44
C VAL A 363 0.91 -4.92 9.98
N THR A 364 0.02 -4.47 9.08
CA THR A 364 -0.05 -3.05 8.65
C THR A 364 -0.29 -2.15 9.86
N PHE A 365 -1.27 -2.53 10.69
CA PHE A 365 -1.63 -1.82 11.90
C PHE A 365 -0.40 -1.69 12.83
N LEU A 366 0.25 -2.79 13.19
CA LEU A 366 1.40 -2.77 14.10
C LEU A 366 2.63 -2.05 13.54
N ALA A 367 2.78 -1.97 12.22
CA ALA A 367 3.89 -1.22 11.59
C ALA A 367 3.64 0.30 11.51
N ARG A 368 2.40 0.75 11.78
CA ARG A 368 1.95 2.14 11.62
C ARG A 368 1.36 2.75 12.88
N TYR A 369 0.99 1.96 13.87
CA TYR A 369 0.46 2.47 15.11
C TYR A 369 1.59 3.05 15.98
N PRO A 370 1.53 4.34 16.39
CA PRO A 370 2.63 4.98 17.12
C PRO A 370 3.01 4.28 18.42
N ALA A 371 2.02 3.75 19.16
CA ALA A 371 2.29 3.03 20.41
C ALA A 371 2.86 1.61 20.19
N SER A 372 2.88 1.11 18.94
CA SER A 372 3.50 -0.15 18.63
C SER A 372 5.02 -0.04 18.69
N PRO A 373 5.73 -0.99 19.33
CA PRO A 373 7.19 -1.01 19.32
C PRO A 373 7.78 -1.29 17.92
N PHE A 374 6.97 -1.62 16.92
CA PHE A 374 7.39 -1.83 15.52
C PHE A 374 7.06 -0.65 14.60
N TYR A 375 6.56 0.46 15.15
CA TYR A 375 6.22 1.66 14.40
C TYR A 375 7.38 2.14 13.51
N ASN A 376 7.14 2.29 12.21
CA ASN A 376 8.14 2.72 11.21
C ASN A 376 9.38 1.80 11.04
N LEU A 377 9.44 0.62 11.69
CA LEU A 377 10.59 -0.30 11.67
C LEU A 377 10.43 -1.51 10.74
N VAL A 378 9.35 -1.57 9.96
CA VAL A 378 8.99 -2.72 9.11
C VAL A 378 8.95 -2.33 7.63
N GLU A 379 9.39 -3.22 6.74
CA GLU A 379 9.28 -3.06 5.29
C GLU A 379 7.82 -2.94 4.85
N ARG A 380 7.50 -1.93 4.03
CA ARG A 380 6.14 -1.64 3.50
C ARG A 380 5.97 -2.08 2.04
N GLY A 381 7.01 -2.66 1.44
CA GLY A 381 7.00 -3.15 0.08
C GLY A 381 7.24 -2.06 -0.98
N MET A 382 7.74 -0.88 -0.59
CA MET A 382 8.05 0.22 -1.50
C MET A 382 9.50 0.18 -1.99
N THR A 383 9.77 0.82 -3.13
CA THR A 383 11.10 0.91 -3.75
C THR A 383 12.09 1.69 -2.87
N SER A 384 11.58 2.56 -1.99
CA SER A 384 12.36 3.36 -1.02
C SER A 384 12.59 2.65 0.32
N ASP A 385 12.18 1.39 0.51
CA ASP A 385 12.43 0.70 1.78
C ASP A 385 13.93 0.48 1.96
N THR A 386 14.50 1.08 3.01
CA THR A 386 15.89 0.85 3.38
C THR A 386 16.06 -0.63 3.73
N LYS A 387 17.17 -1.24 3.28
CA LYS A 387 17.45 -2.68 3.50
C LYS A 387 17.61 -3.06 4.98
N ASP A 388 17.45 -2.11 5.89
CA ASP A 388 17.72 -2.22 7.32
C ASP A 388 16.44 -2.21 8.16
N ARG A 389 15.27 -2.39 7.53
CA ARG A 389 13.99 -2.60 8.21
C ARG A 389 13.67 -4.08 8.41
N LEU A 390 12.83 -4.39 9.40
CA LEU A 390 12.31 -5.73 9.64
C LEU A 390 11.45 -6.17 8.46
N LYS A 391 11.71 -7.37 7.94
CA LYS A 391 10.91 -7.91 6.83
C LYS A 391 9.47 -8.14 7.26
N TRP A 392 8.53 -7.81 6.39
CA TRP A 392 7.08 -8.04 6.61
C TRP A 392 6.75 -9.44 7.09
N ASN A 393 7.25 -10.48 6.39
CA ASN A 393 6.98 -11.87 6.72
C ASN A 393 7.49 -12.28 8.12
N VAL A 394 8.47 -11.55 8.67
CA VAL A 394 8.96 -11.79 10.03
C VAL A 394 7.95 -11.25 11.04
N LEU A 395 7.49 -10.01 10.89
CA LEU A 395 6.45 -9.47 11.77
C LEU A 395 5.17 -10.30 11.66
N ALA A 396 4.75 -10.68 10.46
CA ALA A 396 3.61 -11.58 10.22
C ALA A 396 3.74 -12.88 11.02
N SER A 397 4.90 -13.54 10.96
CA SER A 397 5.13 -14.77 11.74
C SER A 397 5.09 -14.57 13.25
N ILE A 398 5.44 -13.39 13.76
CA ILE A 398 5.38 -13.07 15.19
C ILE A 398 3.94 -12.74 15.59
N VAL A 399 3.20 -12.02 14.74
CA VAL A 399 1.77 -11.74 14.93
C VAL A 399 0.98 -13.04 15.02
N THR A 400 1.25 -14.03 14.16
CA THR A 400 0.63 -15.37 14.25
C THR A 400 0.82 -16.04 15.62
N ILE A 401 1.96 -15.84 16.29
CA ILE A 401 2.21 -16.43 17.62
C ILE A 401 1.27 -15.86 18.68
N PHE A 402 0.88 -14.59 18.58
CA PHE A 402 -0.02 -13.96 19.55
C PHE A 402 -1.48 -14.07 19.12
N ARG A 403 -1.80 -13.75 17.86
CA ARG A 403 -3.16 -13.73 17.34
C ARG A 403 -3.75 -15.13 17.18
N ASP A 404 -3.02 -16.02 16.50
CA ASP A 404 -3.52 -17.37 16.21
C ASP A 404 -3.13 -18.35 17.31
N LEU A 405 -2.27 -17.91 18.25
CA LEU A 405 -1.63 -18.71 19.29
C LEU A 405 -0.96 -19.96 18.70
N LYS A 406 -0.23 -19.78 17.59
CA LYS A 406 0.45 -20.84 16.85
C LYS A 406 1.85 -20.43 16.41
N GLY A 407 2.76 -21.39 16.35
CA GLY A 407 4.15 -21.18 15.97
C GLY A 407 5.05 -20.72 17.12
N GLY A 408 4.55 -20.73 18.37
CA GLY A 408 5.28 -20.39 19.59
C GLY A 408 6.23 -21.52 20.04
N LYS A 409 7.04 -22.01 19.11
CA LYS A 409 7.89 -23.20 19.28
C LYS A 409 9.35 -22.80 19.43
N LEU A 410 9.97 -23.24 20.52
CA LEU A 410 11.42 -23.12 20.71
C LEU A 410 12.14 -23.98 19.68
N PHE A 411 13.20 -23.45 19.06
CA PHE A 411 13.88 -24.12 17.93
C PHE A 411 14.52 -25.47 18.31
N HIS A 412 14.76 -25.71 19.60
CA HIS A 412 15.34 -26.94 20.13
C HIS A 412 14.30 -27.92 20.70
N GLU A 413 13.01 -27.58 20.69
CA GLU A 413 11.92 -28.40 21.22
C GLU A 413 10.85 -28.65 20.16
N THR A 414 9.92 -29.57 20.43
CA THR A 414 8.83 -29.91 19.51
C THR A 414 7.50 -29.22 19.84
N VAL A 415 7.32 -28.85 21.11
CA VAL A 415 6.09 -28.30 21.67
C VAL A 415 5.87 -26.87 21.19
N ASP A 416 4.64 -26.57 20.78
CA ASP A 416 4.17 -25.21 20.54
C ASP A 416 3.54 -24.67 21.83
N TYR A 417 4.24 -23.74 22.49
CA TYR A 417 3.81 -23.24 23.78
C TYR A 417 2.68 -22.22 23.68
N ALA A 418 2.56 -21.51 22.56
CA ALA A 418 1.42 -20.62 22.33
C ALA A 418 0.13 -21.45 22.18
N ASP A 419 0.19 -22.53 21.40
CA ASP A 419 -0.94 -23.44 21.20
C ASP A 419 -1.25 -24.25 22.46
N LYS A 420 -0.24 -24.61 23.25
CA LYS A 420 -0.44 -25.19 24.58
C LYS A 420 -1.14 -24.20 25.51
N TRP A 421 -0.67 -22.96 25.59
CA TRP A 421 -1.27 -21.94 26.44
C TRP A 421 -2.73 -21.66 26.04
N LYS A 422 -3.02 -21.63 24.73
CA LYS A 422 -4.38 -21.53 24.20
C LYS A 422 -5.31 -22.61 24.77
N ARG A 423 -4.89 -23.88 24.73
CA ARG A 423 -5.72 -24.99 25.22
C ARG A 423 -5.91 -24.99 26.73
N ASP A 424 -4.87 -24.61 27.45
CA ASP A 424 -4.81 -24.82 28.90
C ASP A 424 -5.34 -23.60 29.69
N TYR A 425 -5.24 -22.38 29.15
CA TYR A 425 -5.49 -21.14 29.93
C TYR A 425 -6.37 -20.09 29.24
N LEU A 426 -6.51 -20.10 27.90
CA LEU A 426 -7.28 -19.04 27.21
C LEU A 426 -8.75 -19.02 27.63
N SER A 427 -9.38 -20.19 27.78
CA SER A 427 -10.78 -20.29 28.19
C SER A 427 -11.05 -19.81 29.61
N GLU A 428 -10.02 -19.68 30.45
CA GLU A 428 -10.14 -19.20 31.83
C GLU A 428 -9.75 -17.72 31.98
N SER A 429 -9.14 -17.14 30.93
CA SER A 429 -8.70 -15.75 30.90
C SER A 429 -9.88 -14.79 30.98
N LYS A 430 -9.79 -13.78 31.85
CA LYS A 430 -10.82 -12.73 31.93
C LYS A 430 -10.90 -11.84 30.69
N LEU A 431 -9.85 -11.80 29.87
CA LEU A 431 -9.80 -10.99 28.65
C LEU A 431 -10.82 -11.42 27.60
N VAL A 432 -11.30 -12.67 27.63
CA VAL A 432 -12.18 -13.24 26.59
C VAL A 432 -13.65 -13.34 27.01
N TRP A 433 -13.96 -13.02 28.27
CA TRP A 433 -15.32 -13.12 28.83
C TRP A 433 -15.97 -11.77 29.14
N ASP A 434 -15.31 -10.66 28.80
CA ASP A 434 -15.77 -9.30 29.14
C ASP A 434 -16.88 -8.76 28.21
N THR A 435 -17.38 -9.57 27.26
CA THR A 435 -18.42 -9.17 26.31
C THR A 435 -19.47 -10.27 26.12
N GLU A 436 -20.75 -9.94 26.31
CA GLU A 436 -21.91 -10.86 26.23
C GLU A 436 -22.13 -11.54 24.85
N GLU A 437 -21.32 -11.22 23.84
CA GLU A 437 -21.57 -11.59 22.44
C GLU A 437 -20.79 -12.80 21.90
N SER A 438 -19.72 -13.27 22.56
CA SER A 438 -18.88 -14.34 22.00
C SER A 438 -19.00 -15.66 22.76
N LYS A 439 -19.37 -16.73 22.04
CA LYS A 439 -19.53 -18.09 22.61
C LYS A 439 -18.23 -18.89 22.65
N ASP A 440 -17.18 -18.43 21.95
CA ASP A 440 -15.87 -19.07 21.88
C ASP A 440 -14.76 -18.05 22.24
N ALA A 441 -14.05 -18.34 23.33
CA ALA A 441 -12.92 -17.56 23.82
C ALA A 441 -11.86 -17.28 22.74
N PHE A 442 -11.59 -18.27 21.86
CA PHE A 442 -10.61 -18.09 20.80
C PHE A 442 -11.12 -17.24 19.65
N GLU A 443 -12.42 -17.30 19.36
CA GLU A 443 -13.03 -16.47 18.31
C GLU A 443 -12.91 -14.99 18.67
N TYR A 444 -13.23 -14.62 19.91
CA TYR A 444 -13.04 -13.25 20.40
C TYR A 444 -11.55 -12.84 20.44
N TRP A 445 -10.68 -13.74 20.92
CA TRP A 445 -9.23 -13.49 20.93
C TRP A 445 -8.67 -13.24 19.54
N HIS A 446 -9.09 -13.99 18.51
CA HIS A 446 -8.50 -13.93 17.16
C HIS A 446 -8.99 -12.75 16.30
N LYS A 447 -10.07 -12.06 16.72
CA LYS A 447 -10.58 -10.86 16.03
C LYS A 447 -9.46 -9.84 15.78
N LEU A 448 -9.56 -9.06 14.69
CA LEU A 448 -8.51 -8.12 14.30
C LEU A 448 -8.20 -7.08 15.40
N ASP A 449 -9.23 -6.62 16.09
CA ASP A 449 -9.23 -5.72 17.24
C ASP A 449 -9.30 -6.46 18.59
N GLY A 450 -9.09 -7.78 18.59
CA GLY A 450 -9.17 -8.60 19.78
C GLY A 450 -8.07 -8.31 20.81
N PRO A 451 -8.22 -8.82 22.05
CA PRO A 451 -7.29 -8.56 23.16
C PRO A 451 -5.82 -8.91 22.88
N TRP A 452 -5.57 -9.84 21.94
CA TRP A 452 -4.22 -10.25 21.53
C TRP A 452 -3.35 -9.05 21.11
N ARG A 453 -3.95 -8.01 20.54
CA ARG A 453 -3.25 -6.83 20.01
C ARG A 453 -2.61 -6.01 21.12
N ASP A 454 -3.37 -5.74 22.18
CA ASP A 454 -2.87 -4.99 23.34
C ASP A 454 -1.88 -5.83 24.15
N VAL A 455 -2.11 -7.14 24.26
CA VAL A 455 -1.15 -8.07 24.85
C VAL A 455 0.16 -8.06 24.06
N PHE A 456 0.09 -8.09 22.71
CA PHE A 456 1.26 -8.02 21.84
C PHE A 456 2.04 -6.72 22.03
N ILE A 457 1.36 -5.57 22.03
CA ILE A 457 2.00 -4.26 22.19
C ILE A 457 2.62 -4.14 23.59
N SER A 458 1.87 -4.49 24.64
CA SER A 458 2.34 -4.44 26.03
C SER A 458 3.56 -5.34 26.24
N PHE A 459 3.51 -6.58 25.74
CA PHE A 459 4.63 -7.52 25.81
C PHE A 459 5.88 -6.97 25.10
N TRP A 460 5.77 -6.57 23.83
CA TRP A 460 6.94 -6.18 23.05
C TRP A 460 7.52 -4.83 23.49
N SER A 461 6.68 -3.89 23.93
CA SER A 461 7.15 -2.63 24.52
C SER A 461 7.97 -2.92 25.78
N LYS A 462 7.48 -3.79 26.66
CA LYS A 462 8.18 -4.16 27.88
C LYS A 462 9.47 -4.95 27.64
N VAL A 463 9.50 -5.80 26.61
CA VAL A 463 10.70 -6.51 26.18
C VAL A 463 11.75 -5.55 25.62
N ARG A 464 11.35 -4.62 24.74
CA ARG A 464 12.22 -3.58 24.21
C ARG A 464 12.83 -2.76 25.34
N ASP A 465 12.00 -2.25 26.24
CA ASP A 465 12.45 -1.33 27.29
C ASP A 465 13.38 -1.99 28.33
N ASN A 466 13.34 -3.32 28.45
CA ASN A 466 14.22 -4.06 29.37
C ASN A 466 15.50 -4.62 28.72
N LEU A 467 15.46 -4.96 27.42
CA LEU A 467 16.50 -5.76 26.77
C LEU A 467 17.12 -5.11 25.52
N ALA A 468 16.62 -3.94 25.10
CA ALA A 468 17.04 -3.25 23.88
C ALA A 468 17.36 -1.77 24.11
N ASP A 469 18.18 -1.22 23.22
CA ASP A 469 18.42 0.22 23.11
C ASP A 469 17.54 0.78 21.98
N LYS A 470 16.88 1.90 22.23
CA LYS A 470 15.98 2.57 21.27
C LYS A 470 16.63 3.74 20.54
N ASP A 471 17.73 4.27 21.08
CA ASP A 471 18.31 5.55 20.64
C ASP A 471 19.65 5.34 19.92
N ASN A 472 20.37 4.26 20.23
CA ASN A 472 21.69 3.99 19.65
C ASN A 472 21.66 2.94 18.52
N ASP A 473 21.69 3.39 17.27
CA ASP A 473 21.65 2.54 16.07
C ASP A 473 22.89 1.64 15.85
N GLN A 474 24.00 1.95 16.53
CA GLN A 474 25.23 1.14 16.51
C GLN A 474 25.26 0.07 17.59
N ALA A 475 24.36 0.11 18.58
CA ALA A 475 24.32 -0.87 19.64
C ALA A 475 23.92 -2.26 19.11
N TRP A 476 24.59 -3.31 19.59
CA TRP A 476 24.26 -4.69 19.21
C TRP A 476 22.87 -5.15 19.67
N HIS A 477 22.20 -4.40 20.56
CA HIS A 477 20.83 -4.64 21.01
C HIS A 477 19.87 -3.53 20.57
N TYR A 478 20.22 -2.78 19.52
CA TYR A 478 19.36 -1.74 18.98
C TYR A 478 18.00 -2.29 18.49
N TRP A 479 16.91 -1.62 18.84
CA TRP A 479 15.54 -1.94 18.42
C TRP A 479 15.18 -1.28 17.10
N GLY A 480 15.76 -1.76 16.00
CA GLY A 480 15.40 -1.24 14.67
C GLY A 480 16.16 -1.86 13.49
N ASN A 481 17.41 -2.30 13.69
CA ASN A 481 18.23 -2.86 12.61
C ASN A 481 18.36 -4.39 12.71
N PRO A 482 17.63 -5.19 11.89
CA PRO A 482 17.61 -6.64 12.00
C PRO A 482 18.89 -7.34 11.56
N LYS A 483 19.76 -6.66 10.81
CA LYS A 483 21.05 -7.23 10.40
C LYS A 483 22.06 -7.13 11.53
N LYS A 484 22.23 -5.94 12.09
CA LYS A 484 23.18 -5.69 13.18
C LYS A 484 22.67 -6.25 14.50
N SER A 485 21.43 -5.91 14.88
CA SER A 485 20.87 -6.21 16.20
C SER A 485 20.74 -7.70 16.49
N ASN A 486 21.18 -8.09 17.69
CA ASN A 486 21.04 -9.42 18.27
C ASN A 486 19.61 -9.67 18.76
N ILE A 487 18.84 -8.63 19.11
CA ILE A 487 17.46 -8.79 19.61
C ILE A 487 16.41 -8.57 18.50
N PHE A 488 16.59 -7.56 17.64
CA PHE A 488 15.57 -7.14 16.69
C PHE A 488 15.61 -7.93 15.37
N ASN A 489 15.59 -9.26 15.43
CA ASN A 489 15.62 -10.13 14.25
C ASN A 489 14.69 -11.33 14.42
N LYS A 490 14.35 -11.99 13.31
CA LYS A 490 13.42 -13.14 13.29
C LYS A 490 13.73 -14.18 14.36
N THR A 491 14.99 -14.59 14.50
CA THR A 491 15.38 -15.67 15.41
C THR A 491 15.12 -15.29 16.86
N SER A 492 15.63 -14.14 17.30
CA SER A 492 15.50 -13.71 18.69
C SER A 492 14.06 -13.36 19.05
N LEU A 493 13.33 -12.70 18.15
CA LEU A 493 11.92 -12.37 18.38
C LEU A 493 11.06 -13.64 18.53
N THR A 494 11.27 -14.66 17.69
CA THR A 494 10.57 -15.95 17.84
C THR A 494 10.94 -16.66 19.15
N ILE A 495 12.23 -16.66 19.54
CA ILE A 495 12.68 -17.29 20.80
C ILE A 495 12.03 -16.61 22.01
N LEU A 496 12.04 -15.27 22.06
CA LEU A 496 11.50 -14.52 23.19
C LEU A 496 9.98 -14.74 23.33
N ALA A 497 9.23 -14.71 22.23
CA ALA A 497 7.81 -15.00 22.26
C ALA A 497 7.53 -16.45 22.71
N ALA A 498 8.21 -17.44 22.12
CA ALA A 498 8.03 -18.84 22.47
C ALA A 498 8.42 -19.15 23.93
N ASP A 499 9.51 -18.55 24.43
CA ASP A 499 9.97 -18.73 25.81
C ASP A 499 9.03 -18.06 26.83
N PHE A 500 8.44 -16.92 26.49
CA PHE A 500 7.41 -16.30 27.33
C PHE A 500 6.18 -17.20 27.48
N PHE A 501 5.66 -17.76 26.38
CA PHE A 501 4.57 -18.74 26.48
C PHE A 501 4.99 -20.02 27.21
N GLN A 502 6.24 -20.50 27.03
CA GLN A 502 6.78 -21.62 27.83
C GLN A 502 6.72 -21.28 29.33
N TYR A 503 7.13 -20.08 29.71
CA TYR A 503 7.11 -19.61 31.08
C TYR A 503 5.69 -19.55 31.65
N LEU A 504 4.71 -19.00 30.90
CA LEU A 504 3.31 -18.96 31.31
C LEU A 504 2.76 -20.37 31.56
N CYS A 505 2.96 -21.30 30.63
CA CYS A 505 2.56 -22.70 30.79
C CYS A 505 3.29 -23.39 31.96
N GLY A 506 4.57 -23.10 32.17
CA GLY A 506 5.37 -23.71 33.24
C GLY A 506 4.98 -23.22 34.64
N ARG A 507 4.44 -22.01 34.75
CA ARG A 507 3.96 -21.41 36.01
C ARG A 507 2.45 -21.53 36.21
N GLY A 508 1.72 -22.01 35.19
CA GLY A 508 0.26 -22.08 35.23
C GLY A 508 -0.42 -20.72 35.27
N LYS A 509 0.10 -19.73 34.51
CA LYS A 509 -0.42 -18.37 34.50
C LYS A 509 -1.25 -18.10 33.24
N GLY A 510 -2.49 -17.66 33.44
CA GLY A 510 -3.30 -16.99 32.42
C GLY A 510 -2.86 -15.53 32.24
N ILE A 511 -3.55 -14.81 31.36
CA ILE A 511 -3.43 -13.36 31.21
C ILE A 511 -4.83 -12.81 31.45
N ASP A 512 -5.06 -12.16 32.58
CA ASP A 512 -6.41 -11.72 32.95
C ASP A 512 -6.65 -10.24 32.63
N SER A 513 -5.60 -9.46 32.42
CA SER A 513 -5.68 -8.05 32.03
C SER A 513 -4.45 -7.58 31.26
N ILE A 514 -4.58 -6.49 30.50
CA ILE A 514 -3.47 -5.91 29.73
C ILE A 514 -2.36 -5.38 30.65
N GLN A 515 -2.74 -4.83 31.81
CA GLN A 515 -1.80 -4.30 32.80
C GLN A 515 -0.94 -5.41 33.43
N GLU A 516 -1.50 -6.61 33.57
CA GLU A 516 -0.79 -7.76 34.11
C GLU A 516 0.36 -8.23 33.20
N VAL A 517 0.25 -8.04 31.89
CA VAL A 517 1.28 -8.46 30.92
C VAL A 517 2.65 -7.87 31.28
N SER A 518 2.70 -6.59 31.67
CA SER A 518 3.95 -5.96 32.08
C SER A 518 4.56 -6.60 33.34
N LEU A 519 3.73 -6.99 34.31
CA LEU A 519 4.16 -7.69 35.52
C LEU A 519 4.62 -9.12 35.21
N LEU A 520 3.94 -9.81 34.31
CA LEU A 520 4.32 -11.15 33.85
C LEU A 520 5.67 -11.14 33.14
N VAL A 521 5.94 -10.11 32.33
CA VAL A 521 7.25 -9.92 31.69
C VAL A 521 8.34 -9.60 32.71
N ASP A 522 8.07 -8.73 33.69
CA ASP A 522 9.03 -8.44 34.77
C ASP A 522 9.37 -9.68 35.60
N ASP A 523 8.39 -10.53 35.90
CA ASP A 523 8.59 -11.80 36.60
C ASP A 523 9.31 -12.84 35.71
N TRP A 524 8.98 -12.90 34.42
CA TRP A 524 9.67 -13.75 33.44
C TRP A 524 11.14 -13.40 33.27
N LEU A 525 11.48 -12.10 33.28
CA LEU A 525 12.84 -11.58 33.13
C LEU A 525 13.54 -11.36 34.48
N LYS A 526 12.98 -11.85 35.58
CA LYS A 526 13.54 -11.64 36.92
C LYS A 526 14.98 -12.18 37.01
N GLY A 527 15.92 -11.29 37.31
CA GLY A 527 17.35 -11.61 37.45
C GLY A 527 18.13 -11.69 36.12
N VAL A 528 17.45 -11.54 34.97
CA VAL A 528 18.09 -11.46 33.66
C VAL A 528 18.89 -10.16 33.56
N ASN A 529 20.12 -10.25 33.06
CA ASN A 529 20.93 -9.08 32.79
C ASN A 529 20.40 -8.34 31.56
N LYS A 530 20.10 -7.03 31.70
CA LYS A 530 19.63 -6.15 30.64
C LYS A 530 20.59 -6.10 29.44
N ASP A 531 21.88 -6.27 29.69
CA ASP A 531 22.94 -6.23 28.67
C ASP A 531 23.15 -7.58 27.97
N TYR A 532 22.27 -8.57 28.15
CA TYR A 532 22.43 -9.90 27.54
C TYR A 532 22.68 -9.83 26.02
N PHE A 533 21.91 -8.96 25.32
CA PHE A 533 21.99 -8.76 23.87
C PHE A 533 23.01 -7.69 23.45
N TYR A 534 23.55 -6.89 24.36
CA TYR A 534 24.48 -5.78 24.06
C TYR A 534 25.85 -6.27 23.53
N ARG A 535 26.19 -7.53 23.78
CA ARG A 535 27.50 -8.09 23.48
C ARG A 535 27.69 -8.38 21.99
N ASP A 536 28.92 -8.23 21.51
CA ASP A 536 29.28 -8.67 20.16
C ASP A 536 29.37 -10.19 20.11
N TRP A 537 28.42 -10.83 19.44
CA TRP A 537 28.40 -12.29 19.26
C TRP A 537 29.33 -12.76 18.12
N ASN A 538 30.08 -11.84 17.50
CA ASN A 538 31.02 -12.07 16.40
C ASN A 538 30.42 -12.93 15.28
N LEU A 539 29.30 -12.44 14.73
CA LEU A 539 28.48 -13.15 13.75
C LEU A 539 28.95 -12.95 12.30
N HIS A 540 30.20 -12.54 12.09
CA HIS A 540 30.73 -12.28 10.75
C HIS A 540 30.67 -13.55 9.88
N GLY A 541 29.97 -13.48 8.74
CA GLY A 541 29.76 -14.62 7.85
C GLY A 541 28.71 -15.65 8.31
N VAL A 542 28.05 -15.44 9.45
CA VAL A 542 27.05 -16.37 10.01
C VAL A 542 25.63 -15.87 9.72
N LYS A 543 24.83 -16.71 9.07
CA LYS A 543 23.39 -16.43 8.89
C LYS A 543 22.63 -16.78 10.18
N LYS A 544 22.03 -15.76 10.83
CA LYS A 544 21.24 -15.90 12.08
C LYS A 544 20.10 -16.93 11.98
N ASP A 545 19.44 -17.02 10.82
CA ASP A 545 18.31 -17.94 10.56
C ASP A 545 18.75 -19.38 10.17
N MET A 546 20.02 -19.76 10.35
CA MET A 546 20.45 -21.16 10.12
C MET A 546 19.90 -22.09 11.20
N PRO A 547 19.38 -23.30 10.86
CA PRO A 547 18.75 -24.20 11.83
C PRO A 547 19.59 -24.45 13.09
N GLY A 548 20.88 -24.79 12.93
CA GLY A 548 21.74 -25.08 14.07
C GLY A 548 22.09 -23.86 14.93
N ILE A 549 22.19 -22.66 14.32
CA ILE A 549 22.40 -21.40 15.05
C ILE A 549 21.16 -21.04 15.86
N ARG A 550 19.97 -21.19 15.26
CA ARG A 550 18.69 -20.93 15.94
C ARG A 550 18.47 -21.87 17.13
N LYS A 551 18.77 -23.16 16.96
CA LYS A 551 18.77 -24.14 18.07
C LYS A 551 19.70 -23.69 19.19
N ARG A 552 20.96 -23.35 18.86
CA ARG A 552 21.94 -22.84 19.83
C ARG A 552 21.40 -21.64 20.60
N TRP A 553 20.98 -20.58 19.90
CA TRP A 553 20.50 -19.36 20.54
C TRP A 553 19.31 -19.61 21.44
N SER A 554 18.38 -20.47 20.99
CA SER A 554 17.21 -20.87 21.75
C SER A 554 17.60 -21.62 23.02
N THR A 555 18.55 -22.56 22.96
CA THR A 555 19.04 -23.30 24.13
C THR A 555 19.77 -22.39 25.11
N GLU A 556 20.71 -21.56 24.65
CA GLU A 556 21.50 -20.68 25.53
C GLU A 556 20.59 -19.65 26.24
N TRP A 557 19.60 -19.08 25.52
CA TRP A 557 18.63 -18.16 26.12
C TRP A 557 17.82 -18.84 27.23
N VAL A 558 17.19 -19.99 26.93
CA VAL A 558 16.30 -20.67 27.88
C VAL A 558 17.07 -21.16 29.11
N GLN A 559 18.28 -21.69 28.93
CA GLN A 559 19.12 -22.13 30.04
C GLN A 559 19.54 -20.95 30.93
N TYR A 560 20.02 -19.86 30.32
CA TYR A 560 20.40 -18.67 31.06
C TYR A 560 19.21 -18.03 31.79
N ARG A 561 18.06 -17.88 31.14
CA ARG A 561 16.86 -17.26 31.72
C ARG A 561 16.27 -18.09 32.86
N LYS A 562 16.47 -19.42 32.88
CA LYS A 562 16.08 -20.29 34.02
C LYS A 562 17.01 -20.12 35.23
N ASP A 563 18.29 -19.85 35.01
CA ASP A 563 19.30 -19.69 36.07
C ASP A 563 20.32 -18.59 35.71
N PRO A 564 19.99 -17.30 35.93
CA PRO A 564 20.78 -16.18 35.42
C PRO A 564 22.00 -15.86 36.30
N GLN A 565 22.83 -16.87 36.60
CA GLN A 565 24.07 -16.70 37.38
C GLN A 565 25.22 -16.16 36.55
N LYS A 566 25.36 -16.62 35.31
CA LYS A 566 26.49 -16.29 34.44
C LYS A 566 26.05 -16.20 32.98
N LEU A 567 26.46 -15.11 32.32
CA LEU A 567 26.19 -14.92 30.90
C LEU A 567 26.89 -16.03 30.06
N PRO A 568 26.21 -16.57 29.02
CA PRO A 568 26.82 -17.51 28.08
C PRO A 568 28.02 -16.91 27.37
N LYS A 569 28.99 -17.73 26.95
CA LYS A 569 30.19 -17.24 26.26
C LYS A 569 29.82 -16.75 24.86
N GLU A 570 30.32 -15.57 24.47
CA GLU A 570 30.06 -14.96 23.15
C GLU A 570 30.42 -15.89 21.98
N SER A 571 31.50 -16.67 22.13
CA SER A 571 31.94 -17.64 21.13
C SER A 571 30.93 -18.76 20.86
N GLN A 572 29.97 -19.01 21.75
CA GLN A 572 28.96 -20.07 21.56
C GLN A 572 27.89 -19.68 20.53
N TYR A 573 27.55 -18.40 20.40
CA TYR A 573 26.46 -17.93 19.53
C TYR A 573 26.75 -18.13 18.04
N ARG A 574 28.02 -18.26 17.64
CA ARG A 574 28.41 -18.56 16.26
C ARG A 574 28.54 -20.06 15.96
N ILE A 575 28.44 -20.93 16.97
CA ILE A 575 28.63 -22.38 16.82
C ILE A 575 27.26 -23.06 16.68
N PRO A 576 26.96 -23.68 15.52
CA PRO A 576 25.69 -24.36 15.33
C PRO A 576 25.56 -25.56 16.28
N LEU A 577 24.35 -25.78 16.80
CA LEU A 577 23.96 -26.98 17.52
C LEU A 577 23.32 -27.96 16.53
N ASN A 578 23.69 -29.23 16.56
CA ASN A 578 23.23 -30.23 15.59
C ASN A 578 21.74 -30.55 15.72
#